data_AF-A0A847I8I5-F1
#
_entry.id   AF-A0A847I8I5-F1
#
_cell.length_a   1.000
_cell.length_b   1.000
_cell.length_c   1.000
_cell.angle_alpha   90.00
_cell.angle_beta   90.00
_cell.angle_gamma   90.00
#
_symmetry.space_group_name_H-M   'P 1'
#
loop_
_entity.id
_entity.type
_entity.pdbx_description
1 polymer ?
#
loop_
_entity_poly.entity_id
_entity_poly.type
_entity_poly.pdbx_seq_one_letter_code
_entity_poly.pdbx_strand_id
1 'polypeptide(L)'
;MRSFVARALLGLIAVAAVFGMSAMLGGGEASAGTNCSAANNQRVEHSKGDSTCIANAGPRSRATARDKTNSGAALAVATTGGTATAENSGNNSSAVASGVNGGHGYAYSVGPHSSAVAQGRNGGTTIAVSGAAGGAFSTNDGVACLGSMAATYNTSTGRGCAKWGGLSIG
;
A
#
# COMPACT_ATOMS: atom_id res chain seq x y z
N MET A 1 -25.56 14.81 -4.67
CA MET A 1 -25.09 13.89 -3.61
C MET A 1 -25.16 12.41 -4.02
N ARG A 2 -26.22 11.93 -4.68
CA ARG A 2 -26.35 10.52 -5.15
C ARG A 2 -25.22 10.04 -6.09
N SER A 3 -24.66 10.91 -6.92
CA SER A 3 -23.68 10.54 -7.96
C SER A 3 -22.25 10.30 -7.45
N PHE A 4 -21.87 10.89 -6.31
CA PHE A 4 -20.54 10.69 -5.71
C PHE A 4 -20.46 9.39 -4.92
N VAL A 5 -21.54 9.02 -4.23
CA VAL A 5 -21.66 7.76 -3.48
C VAL A 5 -21.59 6.55 -4.42
N ALA A 6 -22.26 6.63 -5.57
CA ALA A 6 -22.22 5.57 -6.58
C ALA A 6 -20.81 5.37 -7.18
N ARG A 7 -20.07 6.46 -7.42
CA ARG A 7 -18.70 6.40 -7.96
C ARG A 7 -17.69 5.86 -6.95
N ALA A 8 -17.83 6.24 -5.68
CA ALA A 8 -16.99 5.70 -4.59
C ALA A 8 -17.24 4.21 -4.35
N LEU A 9 -18.49 3.77 -4.42
CA LEU A 9 -18.87 2.35 -4.28
C LEU A 9 -18.38 1.50 -5.45
N LEU A 10 -18.52 1.99 -6.69
CA LEU A 10 -18.04 1.27 -7.87
C LEU A 10 -16.51 1.16 -7.91
N GLY A 11 -15.80 2.20 -7.46
CA GLY A 11 -14.33 2.15 -7.32
C GLY A 11 -13.86 1.12 -6.29
N LEU A 12 -14.53 1.04 -5.14
CA LEU A 12 -14.24 0.03 -4.10
C LEU A 12 -14.52 -1.40 -4.58
N ILE A 13 -15.60 -1.61 -5.32
CA ILE A 13 -15.96 -2.93 -5.86
C ILE A 13 -14.99 -3.36 -6.96
N ALA A 14 -14.54 -2.44 -7.82
CA ALA A 14 -13.54 -2.75 -8.85
C ALA A 14 -12.19 -3.16 -8.26
N VAL A 15 -11.77 -2.54 -7.15
CA VAL A 15 -10.56 -2.97 -6.43
C VAL A 15 -10.80 -4.32 -5.75
N ALA A 16 -11.94 -4.53 -5.09
CA ALA A 16 -12.25 -5.80 -4.42
C ALA A 16 -12.38 -7.00 -5.38
N ALA A 17 -12.99 -6.81 -6.55
CA ALA A 17 -13.19 -7.86 -7.55
C ALA A 17 -11.87 -8.31 -8.23
N VAL A 18 -10.91 -7.39 -8.38
CA VAL A 18 -9.59 -7.72 -8.95
C VAL A 18 -8.73 -8.53 -7.96
N PHE A 19 -8.90 -8.33 -6.64
CA PHE A 19 -8.12 -9.04 -5.62
C PHE A 19 -8.77 -10.31 -5.05
N GLY A 20 -10.07 -10.49 -5.21
CA GLY A 20 -10.75 -11.74 -4.83
C GLY A 20 -10.22 -12.97 -5.57
N MET A 21 -9.71 -12.80 -6.80
CA MET A 21 -9.16 -13.90 -7.61
C MET A 21 -7.67 -14.18 -7.35
N SER A 22 -6.88 -13.20 -6.89
CA SER A 22 -5.47 -13.42 -6.49
C SER A 22 -5.32 -14.11 -5.14
N ALA A 23 -6.37 -14.14 -4.32
CA ALA A 23 -6.35 -14.83 -3.03
C ALA A 23 -6.46 -16.37 -3.13
N MET A 24 -6.82 -16.94 -4.29
CA MET A 24 -6.97 -18.40 -4.47
C MET A 24 -5.76 -19.10 -5.13
N LEU A 25 -4.68 -18.39 -5.46
CA LEU A 25 -3.54 -18.96 -6.20
C LEU A 25 -2.18 -18.90 -5.46
N GLY A 26 -2.14 -18.51 -4.18
CA GLY A 26 -0.89 -18.41 -3.43
C GLY A 26 -0.70 -19.53 -2.41
N GLY A 27 0.07 -20.57 -2.75
CA GLY A 27 0.66 -21.48 -1.77
C GLY A 27 1.53 -20.69 -0.79
N GLY A 28 1.16 -20.68 0.48
CA GLY A 28 1.83 -19.91 1.52
C GLY A 28 3.15 -20.56 1.93
N GLU A 29 4.26 -20.07 1.37
CA GLU A 29 5.57 -20.22 2.00
C GLU A 29 5.64 -19.23 3.16
N ALA A 30 5.75 -19.74 4.38
CA ALA A 30 5.96 -18.93 5.58
C ALA A 30 7.39 -18.36 5.58
N SER A 31 7.63 -17.37 4.73
CA SER A 31 8.88 -16.61 4.74
C SER A 31 8.95 -15.77 6.03
N ALA A 32 10.14 -15.76 6.65
CA ALA A 32 10.42 -15.12 7.93
C ALA A 32 10.36 -13.58 7.85
N GLY A 33 9.18 -13.03 7.62
CA GLY A 33 8.97 -11.61 7.41
C GLY A 33 9.26 -10.75 8.64
N THR A 34 9.67 -9.50 8.41
CA THR A 34 9.76 -8.47 9.44
C THR A 34 8.42 -7.78 9.60
N ASN A 35 8.00 -7.54 10.85
CA ASN A 35 6.74 -6.88 11.16
C ASN A 35 6.98 -5.79 12.19
N CYS A 36 6.55 -4.58 11.85
CA CYS A 36 6.62 -3.39 12.68
C CYS A 36 5.21 -2.88 12.89
N SER A 37 4.80 -2.74 14.15
CA SER A 37 3.50 -2.16 14.50
C SER A 37 3.72 -1.10 15.57
N ALA A 38 3.26 0.11 15.28
CA ALA A 38 3.33 1.24 16.19
C ALA A 38 1.94 1.86 16.38
N ALA A 39 1.65 2.31 17.59
CA ALA A 39 0.44 3.07 17.90
C ALA A 39 0.75 4.17 18.92
N ASN A 40 0.05 5.30 18.86
CA ASN A 40 0.05 6.32 19.91
C ASN A 40 1.46 6.79 20.36
N ASN A 41 2.11 7.62 19.55
CA ASN A 41 3.46 8.18 19.80
C ASN A 41 4.56 7.13 19.87
N GLN A 42 4.41 6.04 19.14
CA GLN A 42 5.42 4.99 19.05
C GLN A 42 6.11 5.00 17.70
N ARG A 43 7.38 4.61 17.70
CA ARG A 43 8.14 4.25 16.52
C ARG A 43 8.75 2.88 16.73
N VAL A 44 8.57 2.00 15.75
CA VAL A 44 9.16 0.67 15.70
C VAL A 44 9.89 0.54 14.37
N GLU A 45 11.12 0.05 14.43
CA GLU A 45 11.97 -0.16 13.27
C GLU A 45 12.72 -1.47 13.49
N HIS A 46 12.68 -2.32 12.47
CA HIS A 46 13.39 -3.59 12.48
C HIS A 46 14.00 -3.83 11.11
N SER A 47 15.25 -4.25 11.13
CA SER A 47 15.98 -4.69 9.94
C SER A 47 16.50 -6.10 10.20
N LYS A 48 16.26 -7.01 9.26
CA LYS A 48 16.71 -8.41 9.34
C LYS A 48 17.22 -8.84 7.97
N GLY A 49 18.53 -9.00 7.83
CA GLY A 49 19.15 -9.19 6.51
C GLY A 49 18.84 -8.00 5.60
N ASP A 50 18.38 -8.27 4.39
CA ASP A 50 18.00 -7.27 3.39
C ASP A 50 16.54 -6.80 3.51
N SER A 51 15.84 -7.21 4.57
CA SER A 51 14.48 -6.78 4.90
C SER A 51 14.46 -5.64 5.90
N THR A 52 13.66 -4.61 5.64
CA THR A 52 13.44 -3.49 6.56
C THR A 52 11.96 -3.21 6.75
N CYS A 53 11.51 -3.10 7.99
CA CYS A 53 10.22 -2.51 8.32
C CYS A 53 10.37 -1.29 9.23
N ILE A 54 9.55 -0.27 8.99
CA ILE A 54 9.46 0.92 9.83
C ILE A 54 7.99 1.28 10.00
N ALA A 55 7.53 1.35 11.24
CA ALA A 55 6.21 1.84 11.61
C ALA A 55 6.34 3.03 12.55
N ASN A 56 5.75 4.16 12.18
CA ASN A 56 5.72 5.37 13.00
C ASN A 56 4.28 5.83 13.19
N ALA A 57 3.83 5.94 14.43
CA ALA A 57 2.49 6.37 14.78
C ALA A 57 2.53 7.55 15.76
N GLY A 58 2.03 8.71 15.33
CA GLY A 58 1.83 9.88 16.18
C GLY A 58 0.62 9.74 17.11
N PRO A 59 0.16 10.85 17.73
CA PRO A 59 -0.94 10.82 18.68
C PRO A 59 -2.22 10.27 18.03
N ARG A 60 -2.92 9.37 18.74
CA ARG A 60 -4.18 8.74 18.30
C ARG A 60 -4.09 8.03 16.93
N SER A 61 -2.88 7.66 16.50
CA SER A 61 -2.62 7.11 15.16
C SER A 61 -2.13 5.66 15.26
N ARG A 62 -2.22 4.92 14.16
CA ARG A 62 -1.71 3.54 14.06
C ARG A 62 -0.98 3.30 12.75
N ALA A 63 0.21 2.72 12.83
CA ALA A 63 1.02 2.36 11.67
C ALA A 63 1.41 0.88 11.74
N THR A 64 1.34 0.19 10.61
CA THR A 64 1.74 -1.21 10.49
C THR A 64 2.53 -1.39 9.20
N ALA A 65 3.77 -1.86 9.31
CA ALA A 65 4.65 -2.14 8.19
C ALA A 65 5.10 -3.60 8.25
N ARG A 66 4.96 -4.34 7.16
CA ARG A 66 5.32 -5.75 7.07
C ARG A 66 6.08 -6.02 5.78
N ASP A 67 7.27 -6.59 5.88
CA ASP A 67 7.95 -7.19 4.73
C ASP A 67 7.97 -8.71 4.90
N LYS A 68 7.49 -9.45 3.90
CA LYS A 68 7.41 -10.92 3.91
C LYS A 68 8.52 -11.57 3.09
N THR A 69 9.46 -10.80 2.52
CA THR A 69 10.31 -11.28 1.42
C THR A 69 11.77 -11.47 1.80
N ASN A 70 12.16 -11.09 3.03
CA ASN A 70 13.56 -11.07 3.49
C ASN A 70 14.50 -10.21 2.61
N SER A 71 13.95 -9.43 1.66
CA SER A 71 14.70 -8.74 0.59
C SER A 71 13.95 -7.50 0.10
N GLY A 72 13.28 -6.78 0.99
CA GLY A 72 12.47 -5.63 0.61
C GLY A 72 12.15 -4.70 1.78
N ALA A 73 11.35 -3.67 1.51
CA ALA A 73 11.08 -2.62 2.47
C ALA A 73 9.58 -2.37 2.68
N ALA A 74 9.18 -2.20 3.94
CA ALA A 74 7.84 -1.72 4.29
C ALA A 74 7.95 -0.51 5.22
N LEU A 75 7.30 0.59 4.86
CA LEU A 75 7.28 1.82 5.65
C LEU A 75 5.85 2.29 5.85
N ALA A 76 5.43 2.44 7.10
CA ALA A 76 4.12 2.97 7.46
C ALA A 76 4.26 4.16 8.41
N VAL A 77 3.69 5.31 8.04
CA VAL A 77 3.75 6.52 8.86
C VAL A 77 2.35 7.11 9.04
N ALA A 78 1.84 7.11 10.26
CA ALA A 78 0.54 7.65 10.59
C ALA A 78 0.63 8.77 11.64
N THR A 79 -0.03 9.90 11.43
CA THR A 79 -0.07 11.01 12.40
C THR A 79 -1.45 11.66 12.48
N THR A 80 -1.69 12.42 13.56
CA THR A 80 -2.91 13.23 13.74
C THR A 80 -4.20 12.42 13.55
N GLY A 81 -4.31 11.27 14.22
CA GLY A 81 -5.49 10.41 14.16
C GLY A 81 -5.58 9.51 12.91
N GLY A 82 -4.55 9.47 12.06
CA GLY A 82 -4.56 8.67 10.84
C GLY A 82 -4.18 7.20 11.03
N THR A 83 -4.30 6.41 9.96
CA THR A 83 -3.82 5.03 9.92
C THR A 83 -2.98 4.76 8.68
N ALA A 84 -1.91 3.99 8.82
CA ALA A 84 -1.06 3.57 7.70
C ALA A 84 -0.81 2.06 7.76
N THR A 85 -0.95 1.37 6.63
CA THR A 85 -0.62 -0.05 6.49
C THR A 85 0.21 -0.24 5.23
N ALA A 86 1.45 -0.70 5.39
CA ALA A 86 2.33 -1.05 4.29
C ALA A 86 2.68 -2.54 4.37
N GLU A 87 2.47 -3.27 3.27
CA GLU A 87 2.82 -4.68 3.19
C GLU A 87 3.58 -4.97 1.90
N ASN A 88 4.83 -5.42 2.05
CA ASN A 88 5.65 -5.92 0.97
C ASN A 88 5.67 -7.45 0.98
N SER A 89 5.27 -8.05 -0.13
CA SER A 89 5.29 -9.48 -0.41
C SER A 89 6.07 -9.81 -1.70
N GLY A 90 6.67 -8.81 -2.35
CA GLY A 90 7.56 -9.00 -3.50
C GLY A 90 9.05 -8.85 -3.14
N ASN A 91 9.90 -9.73 -3.67
CA ASN A 91 11.35 -9.59 -3.50
C ASN A 91 11.86 -8.30 -4.18
N ASN A 92 12.88 -7.66 -3.62
CA ASN A 92 13.44 -6.40 -4.13
C ASN A 92 12.38 -5.32 -4.36
N SER A 93 11.36 -5.28 -3.50
CA SER A 93 10.20 -4.41 -3.65
C SER A 93 9.99 -3.55 -2.42
N SER A 94 9.16 -2.51 -2.55
CA SER A 94 8.89 -1.59 -1.46
C SER A 94 7.42 -1.22 -1.34
N ALA A 95 6.89 -1.15 -0.12
CA ALA A 95 5.57 -0.65 0.17
C ALA A 95 5.66 0.52 1.15
N VAL A 96 5.07 1.66 0.79
CA VAL A 96 5.10 2.89 1.60
C VAL A 96 3.68 3.40 1.79
N ALA A 97 3.22 3.43 3.03
CA ALA A 97 1.91 3.95 3.39
C ALA A 97 2.03 5.13 4.35
N SER A 98 1.17 6.13 4.16
CA SER A 98 1.03 7.23 5.09
C SER A 98 -0.43 7.60 5.33
N GLY A 99 -0.76 7.92 6.57
CA GLY A 99 -2.08 8.36 7.00
C GLY A 99 -1.97 9.56 7.92
N VAL A 100 -2.29 10.77 7.43
CA VAL A 100 -2.17 12.01 8.20
C VAL A 100 -3.51 12.72 8.33
N ASN A 101 -3.73 13.49 9.39
CA ASN A 101 -4.96 14.26 9.62
C ASN A 101 -6.24 13.40 9.48
N GLY A 102 -6.29 12.28 10.19
CA GLY A 102 -7.39 11.30 10.11
C GLY A 102 -7.44 10.50 8.80
N GLY A 103 -6.47 10.66 7.90
CA GLY A 103 -6.40 9.90 6.65
C GLY A 103 -5.91 8.47 6.82
N HIS A 104 -6.24 7.63 5.83
CA HIS A 104 -5.94 6.20 5.84
C HIS A 104 -5.12 5.81 4.60
N GLY A 105 -3.90 5.34 4.77
CA GLY A 105 -3.03 4.88 3.68
C GLY A 105 -2.82 3.37 3.71
N TYR A 106 -3.00 2.71 2.57
CA TYR A 106 -2.79 1.26 2.41
C TYR A 106 -1.93 0.99 1.18
N ALA A 107 -0.72 0.49 1.36
CA ALA A 107 0.21 0.17 0.27
C ALA A 107 0.55 -1.33 0.28
N TYR A 108 0.42 -1.97 -0.88
CA TYR A 108 0.68 -3.39 -1.07
C TYR A 108 1.58 -3.62 -2.28
N SER A 109 2.72 -4.26 -2.06
CA SER A 109 3.65 -4.65 -3.12
C SER A 109 3.67 -6.16 -3.21
N VAL A 110 3.13 -6.74 -4.27
CA VAL A 110 2.79 -8.17 -4.34
C VAL A 110 3.66 -8.95 -5.33
N GLY A 111 4.48 -8.30 -6.14
CA GLY A 111 5.40 -8.96 -7.07
C GLY A 111 6.82 -8.39 -7.00
N PRO A 112 7.83 -9.07 -7.56
CA PRO A 112 9.22 -8.62 -7.47
C PRO A 112 9.46 -7.29 -8.18
N HIS A 113 10.45 -6.53 -7.73
CA HIS A 113 10.81 -5.21 -8.29
C HIS A 113 9.62 -4.24 -8.37
N SER A 114 8.71 -4.29 -7.39
CA SER A 114 7.50 -3.46 -7.36
C SER A 114 7.58 -2.34 -6.33
N SER A 115 6.80 -1.29 -6.53
CA SER A 115 6.72 -0.16 -5.60
C SER A 115 5.29 0.34 -5.45
N ALA A 116 4.77 0.32 -4.22
CA ALA A 116 3.46 0.85 -3.88
C ALA A 116 3.58 2.01 -2.89
N VAL A 117 2.97 3.15 -3.20
CA VAL A 117 2.95 4.34 -2.36
C VAL A 117 1.52 4.82 -2.19
N ALA A 118 1.02 4.84 -0.96
CA ALA A 118 -0.33 5.27 -0.63
C ALA A 118 -0.34 6.31 0.48
N GLN A 119 -0.76 7.54 0.15
CA GLN A 119 -0.83 8.64 1.10
C GLN A 119 -2.26 9.14 1.34
N GLY A 120 -2.89 8.60 2.38
CA GLY A 120 -4.19 9.04 2.88
C GLY A 120 -4.10 10.31 3.72
N ARG A 121 -5.06 11.23 3.54
CA ARG A 121 -5.12 12.50 4.26
C ARG A 121 -6.55 13.01 4.47
N ASN A 122 -6.74 13.90 5.44
CA ASN A 122 -7.96 14.68 5.63
C ASN A 122 -9.22 13.80 5.70
N GLY A 123 -9.16 12.72 6.48
CA GLY A 123 -10.26 11.75 6.59
C GLY A 123 -10.46 10.82 5.39
N GLY A 124 -9.67 10.97 4.32
CA GLY A 124 -9.77 10.14 3.14
C GLY A 124 -8.82 8.95 3.12
N THR A 125 -9.21 7.95 2.33
CA THR A 125 -8.52 6.68 2.17
C THR A 125 -7.77 6.66 0.84
N THR A 126 -6.54 6.17 0.88
CA THR A 126 -5.73 5.92 -0.31
C THR A 126 -5.24 4.48 -0.28
N ILE A 127 -5.40 3.80 -1.40
CA ILE A 127 -4.95 2.42 -1.59
C ILE A 127 -4.01 2.42 -2.80
N ALA A 128 -2.86 1.78 -2.68
CA ALA A 128 -1.95 1.53 -3.80
C ALA A 128 -1.51 0.07 -3.77
N VAL A 129 -1.60 -0.60 -4.92
CA VAL A 129 -1.19 -1.99 -5.09
C VAL A 129 -0.33 -2.11 -6.34
N SER A 130 0.84 -2.70 -6.19
CA SER A 130 1.78 -2.92 -7.30
C SER A 130 2.16 -4.40 -7.41
N GLY A 131 2.08 -4.94 -8.62
CA GLY A 131 2.54 -6.27 -9.00
C GLY A 131 3.96 -6.25 -9.56
N ALA A 132 4.41 -7.37 -10.11
CA ALA A 132 5.80 -7.52 -10.57
C ALA A 132 6.21 -6.43 -11.57
N ALA A 133 7.37 -5.80 -11.35
CA ALA A 133 7.85 -4.65 -12.14
C ALA A 133 6.85 -3.47 -12.24
N GLY A 134 5.87 -3.40 -11.33
CA GLY A 134 4.81 -2.41 -11.29
C GLY A 134 5.10 -1.28 -10.30
N GLY A 135 4.51 -0.12 -10.55
CA GLY A 135 4.59 1.03 -9.67
C GLY A 135 3.21 1.68 -9.47
N ALA A 136 2.68 1.67 -8.24
CA ALA A 136 1.41 2.31 -7.92
C ALA A 136 1.66 3.45 -6.93
N PHE A 137 1.42 4.69 -7.35
CA PHE A 137 1.73 5.87 -6.56
C PHE A 137 0.51 6.75 -6.41
N SER A 138 0.09 7.02 -5.18
CA SER A 138 -0.89 8.05 -4.86
C SER A 138 -0.36 8.92 -3.74
N THR A 139 0.09 10.12 -4.12
CA THR A 139 0.73 11.12 -3.25
C THR A 139 -0.13 12.39 -3.16
N ASN A 140 0.42 13.49 -2.63
CA ASN A 140 -0.20 14.82 -2.66
C ASN A 140 -0.46 15.30 -4.09
N ASP A 141 0.49 15.03 -4.97
CA ASP A 141 0.62 15.70 -6.26
C ASP A 141 -0.20 15.00 -7.34
N GLY A 142 -0.60 13.75 -7.10
CA GLY A 142 -1.47 13.01 -7.99
C GLY A 142 -1.44 11.51 -7.79
N VAL A 143 -1.97 10.82 -8.80
CA VAL A 143 -1.97 9.36 -8.90
C VAL A 143 -1.21 8.95 -10.16
N ALA A 144 -0.36 7.93 -10.07
CA ALA A 144 0.43 7.41 -11.18
C ALA A 144 0.56 5.89 -11.11
N CYS A 145 0.45 5.25 -12.26
CA CYS A 145 0.61 3.80 -12.43
C CYS A 145 1.68 3.55 -13.51
N LEU A 146 2.80 2.97 -13.07
CA LEU A 146 3.98 2.67 -13.88
C LEU A 146 4.14 1.15 -14.03
N GLY A 147 4.91 0.75 -15.05
CA GLY A 147 5.20 -0.66 -15.31
C GLY A 147 3.95 -1.48 -15.59
N SER A 148 3.94 -2.73 -15.12
CA SER A 148 2.84 -3.67 -15.25
C SER A 148 2.13 -3.92 -13.92
N MET A 149 0.83 -4.21 -14.00
CA MET A 149 0.00 -4.58 -12.84
C MET A 149 0.11 -3.56 -11.69
N ALA A 150 -0.43 -2.36 -11.88
CA ALA A 150 -0.44 -1.33 -10.85
C ALA A 150 -1.84 -0.73 -10.72
N ALA A 151 -2.33 -0.57 -9.50
CA ALA A 151 -3.62 0.07 -9.25
C ALA A 151 -3.52 0.98 -8.03
N THR A 152 -4.08 2.18 -8.12
CA THR A 152 -4.23 3.04 -6.95
C THR A 152 -5.49 3.88 -7.03
N TYR A 153 -6.03 4.22 -5.87
CA TYR A 153 -7.21 5.06 -5.73
C TYR A 153 -7.13 5.90 -4.46
N ASN A 154 -7.54 7.16 -4.58
CA ASN A 154 -7.56 8.15 -3.51
C ASN A 154 -8.96 8.75 -3.37
N THR A 155 -9.63 8.48 -2.25
CA THR A 155 -11.00 8.98 -2.02
C THR A 155 -11.05 10.48 -1.75
N SER A 156 -9.96 11.10 -1.27
CA SER A 156 -9.91 12.54 -1.00
C SER A 156 -9.98 13.37 -2.29
N THR A 157 -9.38 12.86 -3.37
CA THR A 157 -9.34 13.53 -4.67
C THR A 157 -10.28 12.90 -5.71
N GLY A 158 -10.80 11.70 -5.44
CA GLY A 158 -11.59 10.91 -6.38
C GLY A 158 -10.76 10.42 -7.58
N ARG A 159 -9.43 10.47 -7.49
CA ARG A 159 -8.52 10.07 -8.57
C ARG A 159 -8.03 8.65 -8.34
N GLY A 160 -7.86 7.91 -9.43
CA GLY A 160 -7.21 6.62 -9.41
C GLY A 160 -6.59 6.32 -10.77
N CYS A 161 -5.71 5.33 -10.79
CA CYS A 161 -5.20 4.75 -12.02
C CYS A 161 -5.18 3.24 -11.87
N ALA A 162 -5.27 2.56 -13.00
CA ALA A 162 -5.09 1.13 -13.09
C ALA A 162 -4.34 0.83 -14.39
N LYS A 163 -3.35 -0.05 -14.29
CA LYS A 163 -2.63 -0.66 -15.41
C LYS A 163 -2.64 -2.16 -15.21
N TRP A 164 -3.07 -2.86 -16.24
CA TRP A 164 -3.04 -4.31 -16.30
C TRP A 164 -2.28 -4.70 -17.57
N GLY A 165 -1.33 -5.63 -17.45
CA GLY A 165 -0.47 -6.06 -18.56
C GLY A 165 0.77 -5.17 -18.80
N GLY A 166 1.86 -5.84 -19.19
CA GLY A 166 3.18 -5.25 -19.49
C GLY A 166 4.32 -6.21 -19.13
N LEU A 167 4.39 -7.36 -19.79
CA LEU A 167 5.59 -8.20 -19.83
C LEU A 167 6.33 -7.82 -21.11
N SER A 168 7.33 -6.95 -21.00
CA SER A 168 8.36 -6.87 -22.03
C SER A 168 9.36 -7.98 -21.72
N ILE A 169 9.16 -9.14 -22.33
CA ILE A 169 10.24 -10.12 -22.47
C ILE A 169 11.25 -9.52 -23.46
N GLY A 170 12.44 -9.19 -22.95
CA GLY A 170 13.62 -8.85 -23.73
C GLY A 170 14.63 -9.96 -23.59
#